data_AF-A0A959FYD8-F1
#
_entry.id   AF-A0A959FYD8-F1
#
_cell.length_a   1.000
_cell.length_b   1.000
_cell.length_c   1.000
_cell.angle_alpha   90.00
_cell.angle_beta   90.00
_cell.angle_gamma   90.00
#
_symmetry.space_group_name_H-M   'P 1'
#
loop_
_entity.id
_entity.type
_entity.pdbx_description
1 polymer ?
#
loop_
_entity_poly.entity_id
_entity_poly.type
_entity_poly.pdbx_seq_one_letter_code
_entity_poly.pdbx_strand_id
1 'polypeptide(L)' 'MEDLKIIDERIVQVVDILEQIKSVDGLIELHEQKDESTDLMLQQYKYRRDKFLKELGGLLEAINIRLDDLAE' A
#
# COMPACT_ATOMS: atom_id res chain seq x y z
N MET A 1 -10.94 -20.35 -25.42
CA MET A 1 -10.56 -20.37 -23.99
C MET A 1 -9.32 -19.51 -23.93
N GLU A 2 -9.50 -18.24 -23.55
CA GLU A 2 -8.41 -17.26 -23.59
C GLU A 2 -7.29 -17.70 -22.65
N ASP A 3 -6.08 -17.67 -23.20
CA ASP A 3 -4.85 -17.99 -22.51
C ASP A 3 -4.78 -17.22 -21.19
N LEU A 4 -4.88 -17.95 -20.08
CA LEU A 4 -4.46 -17.47 -18.77
C LEU A 4 -2.97 -17.18 -18.87
N LYS A 5 -2.64 -15.96 -19.30
CA LYS A 5 -1.31 -15.37 -19.15
C LYS A 5 -0.91 -15.66 -17.72
N ILE A 6 0.17 -16.42 -17.54
CA ILE A 6 0.81 -16.59 -16.24
C ILE A 6 1.11 -15.18 -15.75
N ILE A 7 0.25 -14.66 -14.87
CA ILE A 7 0.46 -13.37 -14.24
C ILE A 7 1.57 -13.64 -13.24
N ASP A 8 2.71 -12.97 -13.42
CA ASP A 8 3.82 -13.07 -12.47
C ASP A 8 3.27 -12.79 -11.07
N GLU A 9 3.41 -13.76 -10.17
CA GLU A 9 2.85 -13.70 -8.82
C GLU A 9 3.32 -12.45 -8.08
N ARG A 10 4.54 -11.98 -8.37
CA ARG A 10 5.11 -10.76 -7.79
C ARG A 10 4.34 -9.53 -8.24
N ILE A 11 3.89 -9.49 -9.50
CA ILE A 11 3.05 -8.39 -10.01
C ILE A 11 1.69 -8.41 -9.32
N VAL A 12 1.08 -9.58 -9.13
CA VAL A 12 -0.20 -9.71 -8.41
C VAL A 12 -0.07 -9.19 -6.98
N GLN A 13 1.00 -9.56 -6.28
CA GLN A 13 1.26 -9.13 -4.90
C GLN A 13 1.45 -7.61 -4.81
N VAL A 14 2.18 -7.01 -5.76
CA VAL A 14 2.34 -5.54 -5.82
C VAL A 14 1.00 -4.85 -6.09
N VAL A 15 0.15 -5.38 -6.97
CA VAL A 15 -1.18 -4.81 -7.21
C VAL A 15 -2.04 -4.88 -5.95
N ASP A 16 -2.07 -6.03 -5.27
CA ASP A 16 -2.85 -6.22 -4.05
C ASP A 16 -2.44 -5.24 -2.94
N ILE A 17 -1.14 -5.09 -2.66
CA ILE A 17 -0.69 -4.16 -1.61
C ILE A 17 -1.02 -2.70 -1.96
N LEU A 18 -0.99 -2.32 -3.24
CA LEU A 18 -1.38 -0.98 -3.68
C LEU A 18 -2.88 -0.73 -3.50
N GLU A 19 -3.74 -1.73 -3.75
CA GLU A 19 -5.18 -1.64 -3.47
C GLU A 19 -5.46 -1.50 -1.97
N GLN A 20 -4.70 -2.21 -1.13
CA GLN A 20 -4.80 -2.10 0.32
C GLN A 20 -4.36 -0.73 0.85
N ILE A 21 -3.27 -0.17 0.31
CA ILE A 21 -2.84 1.22 0.62
C ILE A 21 -3.93 2.20 0.24
N LYS A 22 -4.45 2.15 -0.99
CA LYS A 22 -5.52 3.03 -1.46
C LYS A 22 -6.76 2.98 -0.55
N SER A 23 -7.12 1.79 -0.09
CA SER A 23 -8.26 1.59 0.80
C SER A 23 -8.04 2.24 2.17
N VAL A 24 -6.83 2.14 2.73
CA VAL A 24 -6.48 2.77 4.01
C VAL A 24 -6.35 4.29 3.87
N ASP A 25 -5.81 4.78 2.75
CA ASP A 25 -5.74 6.22 2.47
C ASP A 25 -7.13 6.86 2.50
N GLY A 26 -8.13 6.23 1.86
CA GLY A 26 -9.52 6.72 1.93
C GLY A 26 -10.10 6.72 3.34
N LEU A 27 -9.72 5.77 4.21
CA LEU A 27 -10.12 5.78 5.61
C LEU A 27 -9.43 6.89 6.40
N ILE A 28 -8.15 7.13 6.16
CA ILE A 28 -7.40 8.24 6.77
C ILE A 28 -8.06 9.57 6.40
N GLU A 29 -8.30 9.81 5.11
CA GLU A 29 -8.93 11.03 4.60
C GLU A 29 -10.31 11.28 5.26
N LEU A 30 -11.12 10.24 5.39
CA LEU A 30 -12.45 10.35 6.01
C LEU A 30 -12.40 10.75 7.49
N HIS A 31 -11.35 10.36 8.22
CA HIS A 31 -11.17 10.70 9.62
C HIS A 31 -10.42 12.01 9.81
N GLU A 32 -9.49 12.39 8.92
CA GLU A 32 -8.81 13.70 8.97
C GLU A 32 -9.75 14.87 8.68
N GLN A 33 -10.84 14.65 7.94
CA GLN A 33 -11.89 15.66 7.73
C GLN A 33 -12.78 15.89 8.95
N LYS A 34 -12.76 14.98 9.93
CA LYS A 34 -13.46 15.14 11.20
C LYS A 34 -12.44 15.71 12.18
N ASP A 35 -12.69 16.91 12.68
CA ASP A 35 -11.77 17.77 13.46
C ASP A 35 -11.36 17.19 14.85
N GLU A 36 -11.35 15.86 15.00
CA GLU A 36 -10.97 15.12 16.20
C GLU A 36 -9.54 14.60 16.04
N SER A 37 -8.58 15.50 16.21
CA SER A 37 -7.13 15.24 16.28
C SER A 37 -6.68 14.19 17.32
N THR A 38 -7.62 13.60 18.07
CA THR A 38 -7.39 12.55 19.07
C THR A 38 -8.00 11.20 18.67
N ASP A 39 -8.39 11.04 17.41
CA ASP A 39 -9.01 9.80 16.97
C ASP A 39 -8.01 8.63 16.97
N LEU A 40 -8.17 7.74 17.95
CA LEU A 40 -7.42 6.49 18.07
C LEU A 40 -7.52 5.64 16.80
N MET A 41 -8.60 5.75 16.02
CA MET A 41 -8.77 5.06 14.75
C MET A 41 -7.86 5.62 13.67
N LEU A 42 -7.73 6.94 13.58
CA LEU A 42 -6.82 7.59 12.63
C LEU A 42 -5.38 7.14 12.86
N GLN A 43 -4.94 7.04 14.13
CA GLN A 43 -3.61 6.52 14.47
C GLN A 43 -3.43 5.06 14.02
N GLN A 44 -4.45 4.23 14.19
CA GLN A 44 -4.42 2.84 13.73
C GLN A 44 -4.34 2.73 12.20
N TYR A 45 -5.06 3.58 11.46
CA TYR A 45 -4.99 3.59 10.00
C TYR A 45 -3.62 4.04 9.50
N LYS A 46 -3.04 5.10 10.08
CA LYS A 46 -1.67 5.54 9.76
C LYS A 46 -0.65 4.45 10.01
N TYR A 47 -0.74 3.78 11.16
CA TYR A 47 0.13 2.64 11.47
C TYR A 47 -0.04 1.47 10.48
N ARG A 48 -1.27 1.17 10.06
CA ARG A 48 -1.54 0.14 9.06
C ARG A 48 -0.97 0.51 7.69
N ARG A 49 -1.11 1.76 7.27
CA ARG A 49 -0.51 2.28 6.05
C ARG A 49 1.01 2.11 6.04
N ASP A 50 1.67 2.45 7.14
CA ASP A 50 3.13 2.28 7.27
C ASP A 50 3.57 0.81 7.16
N LYS A 51 2.76 -0.13 7.65
CA LYS A 51 3.03 -1.57 7.44
C LYS A 51 2.97 -1.94 5.96
N PHE A 52 1.94 -1.48 5.26
CA PHE A 52 1.80 -1.77 3.83
C PHE A 52 2.92 -1.13 3.00
N LEU A 53 3.38 0.07 3.36
CA LEU A 53 4.54 0.69 2.69
C LEU A 53 5.82 -0.11 2.89
N LYS A 54 6.05 -0.66 4.09
CA LYS A 54 7.20 -1.55 4.34
C LYS A 54 7.11 -2.85 3.54
N GLU A 55 5.92 -3.43 3.46
CA GLU A 55 5.67 -4.63 2.66
C GLU A 55 5.87 -4.38 1.16
N LEU A 56 5.32 -3.28 0.64
CA LEU A 56 5.55 -2.83 -0.73
C LEU A 56 7.04 -2.64 -1.02
N GLY A 57 7.80 -2.04 -0.09
CA GLY A 57 9.25 -1.93 -0.22
C GLY A 57 9.93 -3.28 -0.43
N GLY A 58 9.58 -4.29 0.36
CA GLY A 58 10.10 -5.66 0.20
C GLY A 58 9.69 -6.33 -1.12
N LEU A 59 8.45 -6.11 -1.57
CA LEU A 59 7.97 -6.62 -2.87
C LEU A 59 8.71 -5.98 -4.05
N LEU A 60 9.02 -4.69 -3.97
CA LEU A 60 9.80 -3.97 -4.98
C LEU A 60 11.26 -4.45 -4.99
N GLU A 61 11.88 -4.63 -3.82
CA GLU A 61 13.24 -5.18 -3.72
C GLU A 61 13.34 -6.58 -4.34
N ALA A 62 12.31 -7.42 -4.17
CA ALA A 62 12.24 -8.76 -4.76
C ALA A 62 12.19 -8.77 -6.31
N ILE A 63 11.88 -7.64 -6.94
CA ILE A 63 11.95 -7.44 -8.39
C ILE A 63 13.12 -6.51 -8.80
N ASN A 64 14.09 -6.32 -7.92
CA ASN A 64 15.28 -5.46 -8.10
C ASN A 64 14.96 -3.98 -8.31
N ILE A 65 13.90 -3.48 -7.67
CA ILE A 65 13.57 -2.05 -7.61
C ILE A 65 13.77 -1.58 -6.18
N ARG A 66 14.65 -0.60 -5.96
CA ARG A 66 14.85 0.04 -4.66
C ARG A 66 14.11 1.37 -4.63
N LEU A 67 13.72 1.82 -3.43
CA LEU A 67 13.09 3.13 -3.27
C LEU A 67 13.98 4.28 -3.78
N ASP A 68 15.30 4.16 -3.61
CA ASP A 68 16.29 5.11 -4.13
C ASP A 68 16.29 5.18 -5.67
N ASP A 69 15.84 4.13 -6.36
CA ASP A 69 15.71 4.13 -7.83
C ASP A 69 14.48 4.94 -8.29
N LEU A 70 13.58 5.32 -7.36
CA LEU A 70 12.34 6.08 -7.61
C LEU A 70 12.39 7.53 -7.12
N ALA A 71 13.36 7.88 -6.26
CA ALA A 71 13.54 9.23 -5.76
C ALA A 71 14.40 10.04 -6.75
N GLU A 72 13.81 11.07 -7.36
CA GLU A 72 14.50 12.04 -8.24
C GLU A 72 15.20 13.13 -7.41
#